data_AF-A0A3G2TD97-F1
#
_entry.id   AF-A0A3G2TD97-F1
#
_cell.length_a   1.000
_cell.length_b   1.000
_cell.length_c   1.000
_cell.angle_alpha   90.00
_cell.angle_beta   90.00
_cell.angle_gamma   90.00
#
_symmetry.space_group_name_H-M   'P 1'
#
loop_
_entity.id
_entity.type
_entity.pdbx_description
1 polymer ?
#
loop_
_entity_poly.entity_id
_entity_poly.type
_entity_poly.pdbx_seq_one_letter_code
_entity_poly.pdbx_strand_id
1 'polypeptide(L)'
;MQLNPRPHTYSWLDFKSFEELLHNYYASYFAGCLLIPKEVLSKKIWQFFQLPVWHPASFDQLMSSFTDSPETFYYRLTNILPQDLGIKDLFYLCLTRKKHSDDVHILKELHLNQQQAPYANATSEHYCRRWVAIKNLQNLSENQTVTAAQISHYKDSGLSYLVISTSQKNPFSDGTNRSYCLGILLNSSIIKKINFLKNGSIPAINVGITCESCSILDCEVRQAPPVRLEKEIFSQQMIRSVEAIRQQVLQSS
;
A
#
# COMPACT_ATOMS: atom_id res chain seq x y z
N MET A 1 34.20 22.42 8.50
CA MET A 1 33.27 21.64 7.65
C MET A 1 32.72 22.61 6.61
N GLN A 2 33.29 22.61 5.40
CA GLN A 2 32.84 23.51 4.32
C GLN A 2 31.67 22.84 3.60
N LEU A 3 30.48 23.42 3.71
CA LEU A 3 29.28 22.96 3.03
C LEU A 3 29.09 23.83 1.77
N ASN A 4 29.10 23.18 0.61
CA ASN A 4 28.78 23.80 -0.67
C ASN A 4 27.27 24.12 -0.77
N PRO A 5 26.88 25.14 -1.54
CA PRO A 5 25.50 25.63 -1.59
C PRO A 5 24.52 24.59 -2.17
N ARG A 6 23.37 24.44 -1.51
CA ARG A 6 22.33 23.45 -1.84
C ARG A 6 21.34 24.03 -2.87
N PRO A 7 20.92 23.28 -3.90
CA PRO A 7 19.83 23.69 -4.77
C PRO A 7 18.49 23.71 -4.01
N HIS A 8 17.67 24.74 -4.25
CA HIS A 8 16.38 24.95 -3.59
C HIS A 8 15.22 24.12 -4.16
N THR A 9 15.47 23.29 -5.18
CA THR A 9 14.45 22.47 -5.85
C THR A 9 15.01 21.10 -6.24
N TYR A 10 14.32 20.03 -5.85
CA TYR A 10 14.65 18.65 -6.19
C TYR A 10 14.19 18.32 -7.62
N SER A 11 15.14 18.21 -8.55
CA SER A 11 14.96 17.47 -9.80
C SER A 11 15.02 15.97 -9.48
N TRP A 12 13.93 15.24 -9.70
CA TRP A 12 13.89 13.78 -9.54
C TRP A 12 14.66 13.03 -10.66
N LEU A 13 15.24 13.73 -11.62
CA LEU A 13 15.72 13.18 -12.89
C LEU A 13 17.24 12.93 -13.00
N ASP A 14 18.04 13.29 -11.99
CA ASP A 14 19.51 13.32 -12.11
C ASP A 14 20.27 12.49 -11.06
N PHE A 15 19.82 11.29 -10.71
CA PHE A 15 20.68 10.39 -9.93
C PHE A 15 21.68 9.69 -10.86
N LYS A 16 22.97 10.03 -10.73
CA LYS A 16 24.04 9.56 -11.61
C LYS A 16 24.68 8.26 -11.12
N SER A 17 24.43 7.84 -9.88
CA SER A 17 24.97 6.60 -9.33
C SER A 17 24.08 5.94 -8.26
N PHE A 18 24.32 4.64 -8.02
CA PHE A 18 23.70 3.90 -6.93
C PHE A 18 24.04 4.50 -5.55
N GLU A 19 25.25 5.02 -5.38
CA GLU A 19 25.69 5.64 -4.13
C GLU A 19 24.89 6.92 -3.82
N GLU A 20 24.56 7.74 -4.82
CA GLU A 20 23.72 8.92 -4.62
C GLU A 20 22.29 8.53 -4.17
N LEU A 21 21.73 7.47 -4.75
CA LEU A 21 20.44 6.91 -4.32
C LEU A 21 20.52 6.39 -2.87
N LEU A 22 21.59 5.68 -2.53
CA LEU A 22 21.80 5.12 -1.19
C LEU A 22 22.01 6.21 -0.14
N HIS A 23 22.81 7.24 -0.44
CA HIS A 23 23.00 8.39 0.45
C HIS A 23 21.70 9.17 0.65
N ASN A 24 20.90 9.34 -0.41
CA ASN A 24 19.59 9.99 -0.30
C ASN A 24 18.63 9.16 0.59
N TYR A 25 18.66 7.84 0.44
CA TYR A 25 17.92 6.92 1.33
C TYR A 25 18.35 7.10 2.79
N TYR A 26 19.66 7.07 3.09
CA TYR A 26 20.17 7.26 4.46
C TYR A 26 19.84 8.64 5.03
N ALA A 27 19.96 9.69 4.22
CA ALA A 27 19.61 11.04 4.63
C ALA A 27 18.12 11.17 4.96
N SER A 28 17.25 10.58 4.14
CA SER A 28 15.80 10.55 4.38
C SER A 28 15.45 9.76 5.64
N TYR A 29 16.10 8.61 5.85
CA TYR A 29 15.95 7.80 7.07
C TYR A 29 16.41 8.56 8.32
N PHE A 30 17.57 9.21 8.26
CA PHE A 30 18.12 9.97 9.37
C PHE A 30 17.23 11.18 9.72
N ALA A 31 16.76 11.93 8.72
CA ALA A 31 15.82 13.02 8.91
C ALA A 31 14.52 12.54 9.57
N GLY A 32 13.99 11.39 9.13
CA GLY A 32 12.83 10.75 9.77
C GLY A 32 13.09 10.35 11.23
N CYS A 33 14.28 9.83 11.55
CA CYS A 33 14.66 9.52 12.93
C CYS A 33 14.73 10.75 13.83
N LEU A 34 15.24 11.87 13.31
CA LEU A 34 15.36 13.13 14.04
C LEU A 34 13.98 13.74 14.32
N LEU A 35 13.10 13.75 13.32
CA LEU A 35 11.76 14.34 13.41
C LEU A 35 10.78 13.48 14.20
N ILE A 36 10.93 12.14 14.13
CA ILE A 36 9.99 11.19 14.70
C ILE A 36 10.74 10.24 15.65
N PRO A 37 10.87 10.64 16.94
CA PRO A 37 11.58 9.85 17.94
C PRO A 37 10.97 8.47 18.10
N LYS A 38 11.83 7.46 18.04
CA LYS A 38 11.44 6.04 18.02
C LYS A 38 10.56 5.68 19.22
N GLU A 39 11.04 5.96 20.42
CA GLU A 39 10.42 5.54 21.69
C GLU A 39 9.05 6.19 21.87
N VAL A 40 8.94 7.48 21.50
CA VAL A 40 7.69 8.24 21.58
C VAL A 40 6.67 7.70 20.57
N LEU A 41 7.09 7.46 19.32
CA LEU A 41 6.21 6.92 18.29
C LEU A 41 5.73 5.51 18.65
N SER A 42 6.62 4.62 19.10
CA SER A 42 6.25 3.25 19.49
C SER A 42 5.20 3.23 20.59
N LYS A 43 5.36 4.09 21.62
CA LYS A 43 4.36 4.22 22.70
C LYS A 43 3.02 4.74 22.17
N LYS A 44 3.02 5.81 21.36
CA LYS A 44 1.78 6.40 20.84
C LYS A 44 1.06 5.48 19.86
N ILE A 45 1.78 4.75 19.01
CA ILE A 45 1.18 3.75 18.11
C ILE A 45 0.59 2.58 18.89
N TRP A 46 1.27 2.11 19.93
CA TRP A 46 0.71 1.08 20.81
C TRP A 46 -0.60 1.56 21.46
N GLN A 47 -0.62 2.79 21.99
CA GLN A 47 -1.83 3.41 22.55
C GLN A 47 -2.94 3.54 21.50
N PHE A 48 -2.59 3.98 20.29
CA PHE A 48 -3.51 4.07 19.16
C PHE A 48 -4.15 2.71 18.83
N PHE A 49 -3.35 1.63 18.80
CA PHE A 49 -3.87 0.27 18.60
C PHE A 49 -4.74 -0.24 19.76
N GLN A 50 -4.64 0.33 20.95
CA GLN A 50 -5.53 -0.02 22.07
C GLN A 50 -6.90 0.69 22.02
N LEU A 51 -7.08 1.68 21.13
CA LEU A 51 -8.37 2.34 20.97
C LEU A 51 -9.48 1.31 20.67
N PRO A 52 -10.67 1.45 21.27
CA PRO A 52 -11.75 0.49 21.07
C PRO A 52 -12.34 0.59 19.65
N VAL A 53 -12.35 1.78 19.05
CA VAL A 53 -12.99 2.03 17.76
C VAL A 53 -12.03 2.80 16.88
N TRP A 54 -12.00 2.45 15.59
CA TRP A 54 -11.24 3.19 14.60
C TRP A 54 -11.91 4.54 14.30
N HIS A 55 -11.14 5.62 14.43
CA HIS A 55 -11.54 6.95 14.00
C HIS A 55 -10.41 7.59 13.18
N PRO A 56 -10.68 8.05 11.94
CA PRO A 56 -9.67 8.71 11.10
C PRO A 56 -8.95 9.86 11.81
N ALA A 57 -9.71 10.71 12.50
CA ALA A 57 -9.17 11.86 13.24
C ALA A 57 -8.13 11.47 14.30
N SER A 58 -8.26 10.29 14.92
CA SER A 58 -7.27 9.80 15.89
C SER A 58 -5.94 9.46 15.23
N PHE A 59 -5.96 8.94 14.00
CA PHE A 59 -4.74 8.69 13.22
C PHE A 59 -4.14 10.00 12.70
N ASP A 60 -4.98 10.95 12.26
CA ASP A 60 -4.53 12.28 11.84
C ASP A 60 -3.84 13.05 12.97
N GLN A 61 -4.45 13.05 14.17
CA GLN A 61 -3.86 13.66 15.38
C GLN A 61 -2.55 12.99 15.81
N LEU A 62 -2.48 11.66 15.68
CA LEU A 62 -1.25 10.93 15.96
C LEU A 62 -0.13 11.37 15.01
N MET A 63 -0.42 11.42 13.71
CA MET A 63 0.52 11.84 12.68
C MET A 63 0.96 13.30 12.87
N SER A 64 0.01 14.22 13.02
CA SER A 64 0.29 15.66 13.17
C SER A 64 1.06 16.00 14.45
N SER A 65 1.09 15.10 15.44
CA SER A 65 1.93 15.25 16.63
C SER A 65 3.43 15.05 16.36
N PHE A 66 3.81 14.61 15.16
CA PHE A 66 5.19 14.41 14.73
C PHE A 66 5.54 15.16 13.44
N THR A 67 4.65 15.15 12.44
CA THR A 67 4.91 15.76 11.13
C THR A 67 3.62 16.00 10.34
N ASP A 68 3.64 17.01 9.48
CA ASP A 68 2.58 17.27 8.49
C ASP A 68 2.80 16.49 7.18
N SER A 69 3.82 15.64 7.12
CA SER A 69 4.13 14.79 5.96
C SER A 69 3.67 13.34 6.21
N PRO A 70 2.52 12.92 5.65
CA PRO A 70 2.11 11.53 5.62
C PRO A 70 3.20 10.61 5.09
N GLU A 71 3.92 11.02 4.04
CA GLU A 71 5.02 10.23 3.48
C GLU A 71 6.06 9.88 4.54
N THR A 72 6.53 10.88 5.28
CA THR A 72 7.55 10.71 6.32
C THR A 72 7.02 9.85 7.47
N PHE A 73 5.76 10.07 7.89
CA PHE A 73 5.14 9.31 8.96
C PHE A 73 4.97 7.83 8.59
N TYR A 74 4.34 7.54 7.45
CA TYR A 74 4.12 6.17 6.97
C TYR A 74 5.44 5.44 6.74
N TYR A 75 6.44 6.10 6.17
CA TYR A 75 7.76 5.51 5.98
C TYR A 75 8.48 5.22 7.30
N ARG A 76 8.24 6.04 8.34
CA ARG A 76 8.76 5.73 9.68
C ARG A 76 8.09 4.49 10.27
N LEU A 77 6.77 4.31 10.05
CA LEU A 77 6.03 3.14 10.55
C LEU A 77 6.57 1.82 9.98
N THR A 78 7.06 1.79 8.75
CA THR A 78 7.65 0.56 8.16
C THR A 78 8.88 0.08 8.93
N ASN A 79 9.54 0.96 9.69
CA ASN A 79 10.68 0.59 10.54
C ASN A 79 10.25 0.27 11.99
N ILE A 80 9.32 1.06 12.52
CA ILE A 80 8.89 0.95 13.93
C ILE A 80 8.01 -0.29 14.17
N LEU A 81 7.05 -0.55 13.30
CA LEU A 81 6.10 -1.65 13.50
C LEU A 81 6.78 -3.03 13.55
N PRO A 82 7.74 -3.37 12.68
CA PRO A 82 8.47 -4.63 12.77
C PRO A 82 9.40 -4.68 13.98
N GLN A 83 10.16 -3.61 14.24
CA GLN A 83 11.23 -3.63 15.24
C GLN A 83 10.67 -3.62 16.67
N ASP A 84 9.68 -2.77 16.95
CA ASP A 84 9.22 -2.52 18.32
C ASP A 84 7.89 -3.20 18.64
N LEU A 85 7.04 -3.42 17.62
CA LEU A 85 5.75 -4.08 17.80
C LEU A 85 5.72 -5.51 17.23
N GLY A 86 6.78 -5.97 16.57
CA GLY A 86 6.87 -7.30 15.98
C GLY A 86 5.88 -7.55 14.84
N ILE A 87 5.41 -6.49 14.16
CA ILE A 87 4.50 -6.56 13.01
C ILE A 87 5.35 -6.51 11.75
N LYS A 88 5.74 -7.69 11.25
CA LYS A 88 6.72 -7.83 10.15
C LYS A 88 6.09 -7.93 8.77
N ASP A 89 4.89 -8.52 8.69
CA ASP A 89 4.15 -8.68 7.45
C ASP A 89 3.38 -7.41 7.12
N LEU A 90 4.09 -6.46 6.50
CA LEU A 90 3.51 -5.20 6.04
C LEU A 90 4.00 -4.81 4.65
N PHE A 91 3.20 -3.97 4.00
CA PHE A 91 3.58 -3.26 2.80
C PHE A 91 3.31 -1.76 2.95
N TYR A 92 4.04 -0.96 2.18
CA TYR A 92 3.81 0.47 2.01
C TYR A 92 3.71 0.78 0.53
N LEU A 93 2.70 1.59 0.15
CA LEU A 93 2.56 2.13 -1.20
C LEU A 93 2.37 3.65 -1.14
N CYS A 94 2.97 4.34 -2.10
CA CYS A 94 2.66 5.70 -2.47
C CYS A 94 2.03 5.69 -3.85
N LEU A 95 0.75 6.06 -3.94
CA LEU A 95 0.02 6.15 -5.19
C LEU A 95 -0.12 7.60 -5.64
N THR A 96 -0.09 7.83 -6.94
CA THR A 96 -0.30 9.14 -7.56
C THR A 96 -1.46 9.09 -8.55
N ARG A 97 -2.19 10.19 -8.63
CA ARG A 97 -3.24 10.42 -9.64
C ARG A 97 -3.10 11.84 -10.16
N LYS A 98 -3.06 12.02 -11.48
CA LYS A 98 -3.07 13.37 -12.09
C LYS A 98 -4.48 13.96 -11.97
N LYS A 99 -4.57 15.28 -11.80
CA LYS A 99 -5.86 15.99 -11.91
C LYS A 99 -6.53 15.67 -13.25
N HIS A 100 -7.83 15.38 -13.21
CA HIS A 100 -8.67 15.06 -14.37
C HIS A 100 -8.29 13.78 -15.16
N SER A 101 -7.46 12.90 -14.60
CA SER A 101 -7.21 11.55 -15.14
C SER A 101 -7.65 10.51 -14.12
N ASP A 102 -8.18 9.38 -14.58
CA ASP A 102 -8.49 8.24 -13.72
C ASP A 102 -7.31 7.29 -13.56
N ASP A 103 -6.19 7.57 -14.23
CA ASP A 103 -4.98 6.79 -14.14
C ASP A 103 -4.35 6.95 -12.76
N VAL A 104 -4.05 5.80 -12.16
CA VAL A 104 -3.39 5.71 -10.86
C VAL A 104 -2.11 4.93 -11.03
N HIS A 105 -1.02 5.47 -10.51
CA HIS A 105 0.29 4.83 -10.56
C HIS A 105 0.83 4.62 -9.15
N ILE A 106 1.59 3.55 -8.95
CA ILE A 106 2.39 3.37 -7.73
C ILE A 106 3.73 4.06 -7.98
N LEU A 107 4.00 5.13 -7.24
CA LEU A 107 5.24 5.89 -7.30
C LEU A 107 6.35 5.25 -6.44
N LYS A 108 5.97 4.69 -5.29
CA LYS A 108 6.87 3.98 -4.39
C LYS A 108 6.16 2.77 -3.82
N GLU A 109 6.88 1.67 -3.71
CA GLU A 109 6.44 0.47 -2.99
C GLU A 109 7.55 -0.05 -2.09
N LEU A 110 7.15 -0.67 -0.98
CA LEU A 110 8.03 -1.40 -0.09
C LEU A 110 7.26 -2.59 0.49
N HIS A 111 7.80 -3.78 0.32
CA HIS A 111 7.30 -5.01 0.94
C HIS A 111 8.40 -5.54 1.86
N LEU A 112 8.12 -5.65 3.17
CA LEU A 112 9.14 -6.16 4.10
C LEU A 112 9.32 -7.67 3.97
N ASN A 113 8.26 -8.39 3.60
CA ASN A 113 8.30 -9.81 3.28
C ASN A 113 7.88 -10.00 1.81
N GLN A 114 8.80 -10.53 0.99
CA GLN A 114 8.76 -10.52 -0.49
C GLN A 114 7.66 -11.39 -1.14
N GLN A 115 6.76 -11.99 -0.36
CA GLN A 115 5.78 -12.96 -0.88
C GLN A 115 4.34 -12.40 -1.01
N GLN A 116 4.14 -11.09 -0.83
CA GLN A 116 2.81 -10.53 -0.65
C GLN A 116 2.46 -9.43 -1.65
N ALA A 117 1.34 -9.60 -2.34
CA ALA A 117 0.67 -8.56 -3.10
C ALA A 117 0.15 -7.44 -2.16
N PRO A 118 -0.07 -6.22 -2.67
CA PRO A 118 -0.03 -5.82 -4.08
C PRO A 118 1.29 -5.17 -4.54
N TYR A 119 1.72 -5.50 -5.76
CA TYR A 119 2.95 -4.98 -6.37
C TYR A 119 2.69 -3.88 -7.41
N ALA A 120 3.70 -3.05 -7.65
CA ALA A 120 3.78 -2.20 -8.82
C ALA A 120 3.70 -3.08 -10.07
N ASN A 121 2.70 -2.76 -10.87
CA ASN A 121 2.42 -3.43 -12.11
C ASN A 121 3.32 -2.80 -13.22
N ALA A 122 4.10 -3.63 -13.92
CA ALA A 122 4.96 -3.23 -15.04
C ALA A 122 4.22 -3.16 -16.39
N THR A 123 3.02 -3.73 -16.46
CA THR A 123 2.09 -3.65 -17.57
C THR A 123 1.14 -2.46 -17.40
N SER A 124 0.41 -2.02 -18.43
CA SER A 124 -0.57 -0.92 -18.27
C SER A 124 -1.91 -1.39 -17.68
N GLU A 125 -1.87 -2.29 -16.70
CA GLU A 125 -3.06 -2.81 -16.00
C GLU A 125 -3.67 -1.80 -15.01
N HIS A 126 -4.96 -1.98 -14.73
CA HIS A 126 -5.74 -1.07 -13.89
C HIS A 126 -5.86 -1.57 -12.47
N TYR A 127 -5.24 -0.88 -11.51
CA TYR A 127 -5.36 -1.23 -10.09
C TYR A 127 -6.82 -1.26 -9.61
N CYS A 128 -7.08 -2.14 -8.64
CA CYS A 128 -8.42 -2.33 -8.10
C CYS A 128 -8.97 -1.05 -7.46
N ARG A 129 -10.03 -0.49 -8.04
CA ARG A 129 -10.72 0.72 -7.53
C ARG A 129 -11.40 0.53 -6.16
N ARG A 130 -11.44 -0.70 -5.64
CA ARG A 130 -11.93 -0.99 -4.29
C ARG A 130 -10.89 -0.69 -3.20
N TRP A 131 -9.64 -0.42 -3.54
CA TRP A 131 -8.61 -0.04 -2.56
C TRP A 131 -8.93 1.30 -1.90
N VAL A 132 -8.82 1.35 -0.57
CA VAL A 132 -9.07 2.57 0.21
C VAL A 132 -8.21 3.76 -0.25
N ALA A 133 -6.95 3.50 -0.61
CA ALA A 133 -6.05 4.54 -1.11
C ALA A 133 -6.53 5.16 -2.44
N ILE A 134 -7.10 4.37 -3.33
CA ILE A 134 -7.66 4.85 -4.61
C ILE A 134 -8.99 5.58 -4.39
N LYS A 135 -9.85 5.05 -3.51
CA LYS A 135 -11.09 5.72 -3.11
C LYS A 135 -10.81 7.10 -2.50
N ASN A 136 -9.82 7.21 -1.62
CA ASN A 136 -9.44 8.48 -1.01
C ASN A 136 -8.97 9.47 -2.08
N LEU A 137 -8.19 9.04 -3.09
CA LEU A 137 -7.78 9.89 -4.22
C LEU A 137 -8.95 10.37 -5.10
N GLN A 138 -10.01 9.55 -5.24
CA GLN A 138 -11.21 9.92 -5.99
C GLN A 138 -12.08 10.92 -5.23
N ASN A 139 -12.13 10.80 -3.90
CA ASN A 139 -12.93 11.65 -3.01
C ASN A 139 -12.20 12.90 -2.50
N LEU A 140 -10.96 13.14 -2.95
CA LEU A 140 -10.15 14.25 -2.49
C LEU A 140 -10.64 15.58 -3.08
N SER A 141 -11.17 16.48 -2.24
CA SER A 141 -11.54 17.84 -2.66
C SER A 141 -10.36 18.83 -2.52
N GLU A 142 -10.52 20.06 -3.02
CA GLU A 142 -9.47 21.07 -2.95
C GLU A 142 -9.17 21.45 -1.49
N ASN A 143 -7.91 21.24 -1.07
CA ASN A 143 -7.35 21.52 0.25
C ASN A 143 -7.76 20.57 1.39
N GLN A 144 -8.19 19.35 1.08
CA GLN A 144 -8.48 18.34 2.09
C GLN A 144 -7.40 17.27 2.19
N THR A 145 -7.25 16.73 3.41
CA THR A 145 -6.60 15.46 3.69
C THR A 145 -7.70 14.45 4.00
N VAL A 146 -7.64 13.28 3.37
CA VAL A 146 -8.61 12.20 3.58
C VAL A 146 -7.90 10.98 4.11
N THR A 147 -8.19 10.64 5.37
CA THR A 147 -7.69 9.43 6.04
C THR A 147 -8.81 8.42 6.18
N ALA A 148 -8.54 7.17 5.83
CA ALA A 148 -9.49 6.08 5.97
C ALA A 148 -8.78 4.74 6.19
N ALA A 149 -9.51 3.76 6.71
CA ALA A 149 -9.04 2.39 6.87
C ALA A 149 -10.03 1.40 6.24
N GLN A 150 -9.51 0.25 5.83
CA GLN A 150 -10.26 -0.84 5.24
C GLN A 150 -9.60 -2.17 5.60
N ILE A 151 -10.41 -3.21 5.82
CA ILE A 151 -9.92 -4.58 5.77
C ILE A 151 -10.06 -5.06 4.31
N SER A 152 -8.92 -5.24 3.65
CA SER A 152 -8.84 -5.67 2.26
C SER A 152 -8.66 -7.19 2.19
N HIS A 153 -9.71 -7.89 1.75
CA HIS A 153 -9.69 -9.34 1.52
C HIS A 153 -9.36 -9.61 0.05
N TYR A 154 -8.17 -10.13 -0.22
CA TYR A 154 -7.75 -10.49 -1.58
C TYR A 154 -8.35 -11.84 -1.96
N LYS A 155 -9.38 -11.82 -2.81
CA LYS A 155 -10.15 -13.02 -3.16
C LYS A 155 -9.26 -14.13 -3.74
N ASP A 156 -8.29 -13.76 -4.57
CA ASP A 156 -7.45 -14.70 -5.31
C ASP A 156 -6.39 -15.39 -4.42
N SER A 157 -5.90 -14.71 -3.39
CA SER A 157 -4.87 -15.25 -2.48
C SER A 157 -5.42 -15.73 -1.13
N GLY A 158 -6.64 -15.33 -0.77
CA GLY A 158 -7.24 -15.57 0.55
C GLY A 158 -6.65 -14.70 1.67
N LEU A 159 -5.67 -13.85 1.36
CA LEU A 159 -5.01 -13.00 2.36
C LEU A 159 -5.86 -11.78 2.70
N SER A 160 -5.77 -11.34 3.95
CA SER A 160 -6.53 -10.21 4.47
C SER A 160 -5.59 -9.19 5.11
N TYR A 161 -5.76 -7.91 4.78
CA TYR A 161 -4.90 -6.84 5.31
C TYR A 161 -5.73 -5.76 5.98
N LEU A 162 -5.30 -5.28 7.14
CA LEU A 162 -5.70 -3.95 7.60
C LEU A 162 -4.91 -2.93 6.79
N VAL A 163 -5.60 -2.12 5.99
CA VAL A 163 -5.00 -1.07 5.19
C VAL A 163 -5.47 0.28 5.72
N ILE A 164 -4.52 1.12 6.13
CA ILE A 164 -4.78 2.53 6.50
C ILE A 164 -4.18 3.40 5.42
N SER A 165 -4.92 4.40 4.95
CA SER A 165 -4.43 5.33 3.94
C SER A 165 -4.80 6.78 4.23
N THR A 166 -3.85 7.67 3.96
CA THR A 166 -4.03 9.13 3.99
C THR A 166 -3.72 9.67 2.60
N SER A 167 -4.67 10.38 2.00
CA SER A 167 -4.49 11.08 0.73
C SER A 167 -4.48 12.59 0.93
N GLN A 168 -3.65 13.27 0.17
CA GLN A 168 -3.56 14.73 0.13
C GLN A 168 -3.11 15.20 -1.25
N LYS A 169 -3.33 16.48 -1.54
CA LYS A 169 -2.77 17.11 -2.73
C LYS A 169 -1.25 17.14 -2.62
N ASN A 170 -0.53 16.93 -3.72
CA ASN A 170 0.91 17.07 -3.70
C ASN A 170 1.27 18.53 -3.37
N PRO A 171 2.10 18.80 -2.34
CA PRO A 171 2.53 20.16 -2.01
C PRO A 171 3.40 20.77 -3.12
N PHE A 172 4.08 19.93 -3.91
CA PHE A 172 4.79 20.35 -5.11
C PHE A 172 3.77 20.46 -6.24
N SER A 173 3.57 21.67 -6.78
CA SER A 173 2.51 22.10 -7.70
C SER A 173 2.55 21.44 -9.10
N ASP A 174 2.72 20.12 -9.16
CA ASP A 174 2.72 19.31 -10.38
C ASP A 174 1.32 18.85 -10.80
N GLY A 175 0.29 19.27 -10.07
CA GLY A 175 -1.10 18.91 -10.34
C GLY A 175 -1.44 17.45 -10.04
N THR A 176 -0.63 16.75 -9.23
CA THR A 176 -0.92 15.38 -8.79
C THR A 176 -1.47 15.34 -7.37
N ASN A 177 -2.33 14.36 -7.11
CA ASN A 177 -2.75 13.97 -5.78
C ASN A 177 -1.98 12.71 -5.38
N ARG A 178 -1.65 12.59 -4.09
CA ARG A 178 -0.91 11.44 -3.54
C ARG A 178 -1.71 10.73 -2.49
N SER A 179 -1.57 9.40 -2.44
CA SER A 179 -2.08 8.57 -1.36
C SER A 179 -0.98 7.73 -0.80
N TYR A 180 -0.86 7.75 0.52
CA TYR A 180 0.09 6.95 1.27
C TYR A 180 -0.70 5.86 1.96
N CYS A 181 -0.31 4.61 1.80
CA CYS A 181 -0.99 3.51 2.48
C CYS A 181 -0.02 2.52 3.10
N LEU A 182 -0.42 2.00 4.25
CA LEU A 182 0.25 0.92 4.96
C LEU A 182 -0.73 -0.24 5.08
N GLY A 183 -0.34 -1.41 4.60
CA GLY A 183 -1.08 -2.66 4.80
C GLY A 183 -0.39 -3.53 5.83
N ILE A 184 -1.15 -4.08 6.78
CA ILE A 184 -0.68 -5.05 7.77
C ILE A 184 -1.43 -6.36 7.54
N LEU A 185 -0.70 -7.45 7.29
CA LEU A 185 -1.31 -8.77 7.12
C LEU A 185 -2.03 -9.18 8.40
N LEU A 186 -3.31 -9.53 8.28
CA LEU A 186 -4.10 -10.00 9.40
C LEU A 186 -3.81 -11.46 9.71
N ASN A 187 -3.55 -11.71 10.99
CA ASN A 187 -3.48 -13.02 11.59
C ASN A 187 -3.96 -12.93 13.05
N SER A 188 -4.07 -14.07 13.72
CA SER A 188 -4.54 -14.15 15.10
C SER A 188 -3.72 -13.31 16.09
N SER A 189 -2.43 -13.10 15.83
CA SER A 189 -1.56 -12.25 16.67
C SER A 189 -1.87 -10.77 16.46
N ILE A 190 -2.02 -10.33 15.20
CA ILE A 190 -2.38 -8.94 14.87
C ILE A 190 -3.77 -8.57 15.39
N ILE A 191 -4.75 -9.44 15.23
CA ILE A 191 -6.13 -9.21 15.72
C ILE A 191 -6.15 -9.07 17.26
N LYS A 192 -5.27 -9.76 17.98
CA LYS A 192 -5.12 -9.59 19.43
C LYS A 192 -4.45 -8.26 19.80
N LYS A 193 -3.47 -7.80 19.01
CA LYS A 193 -2.69 -6.57 19.24
C LYS A 193 -3.47 -5.29 18.94
N ILE A 194 -4.30 -5.28 17.89
CA ILE A 194 -5.04 -4.10 17.43
C ILE A 194 -6.51 -4.23 17.85
N ASN A 195 -6.89 -3.48 18.88
CA ASN A 195 -8.16 -3.66 19.58
C ASN A 195 -9.38 -3.26 18.72
N PHE A 196 -9.28 -2.16 17.98
CA PHE A 196 -10.38 -1.68 17.12
C PHE A 196 -10.75 -2.62 15.96
N LEU A 197 -9.93 -3.64 15.66
CA LEU A 197 -10.31 -4.68 14.69
C LEU A 197 -11.48 -5.56 15.20
N LYS A 198 -11.69 -5.64 16.51
CA LYS A 198 -12.68 -6.54 17.12
C LYS A 198 -14.11 -6.01 17.07
N ASN A 199 -14.25 -4.69 16.93
CA ASN A 199 -15.54 -4.00 17.03
C ASN A 199 -16.23 -3.78 15.66
N GLY A 200 -15.67 -4.31 14.57
CA GLY A 200 -16.29 -4.22 13.24
C GLY A 200 -16.38 -2.79 12.68
N SER A 201 -15.69 -1.81 13.27
CA SER A 201 -15.76 -0.41 12.85
C SER A 201 -15.03 -0.12 11.53
N ILE A 202 -14.24 -1.07 11.03
CA ILE A 202 -13.49 -0.95 9.78
C ILE A 202 -14.21 -1.79 8.72
N PRO A 203 -14.56 -1.20 7.55
CA PRO A 203 -15.24 -1.94 6.50
C PRO A 203 -14.35 -3.03 5.93
N ALA A 204 -14.90 -4.25 5.84
CA ALA A 204 -14.29 -5.40 5.20
C ALA A 204 -14.76 -5.52 3.75
N ILE A 205 -13.83 -5.54 2.80
CA ILE A 205 -14.12 -5.48 1.37
C ILE A 205 -13.28 -6.48 0.59
N ASN A 206 -13.93 -7.24 -0.30
CA ASN A 206 -13.25 -8.08 -1.28
C ASN A 206 -12.61 -7.21 -2.36
N VAL A 207 -11.29 -7.37 -2.54
CA VAL A 207 -10.48 -6.62 -3.49
C VAL A 207 -9.69 -7.56 -4.40
N GLY A 208 -9.28 -7.05 -5.56
CA GLY A 208 -8.27 -7.66 -6.42
C GLY A 208 -6.96 -6.87 -6.37
N ILE A 209 -6.00 -7.28 -7.21
CA ILE A 209 -4.76 -6.52 -7.45
C ILE A 209 -5.00 -5.55 -8.60
N THR A 210 -5.24 -6.08 -9.80
CA THR A 210 -5.63 -5.33 -11.00
C THR A 210 -6.93 -5.89 -11.57
N CYS A 211 -7.63 -5.11 -12.40
CA CYS A 211 -8.88 -5.55 -13.02
C CYS A 211 -8.63 -6.76 -13.94
N GLU A 212 -7.53 -6.73 -14.69
CA GLU A 212 -7.11 -7.70 -15.69
C GLU A 212 -6.85 -9.09 -15.09
N SER A 213 -6.52 -9.17 -13.80
CA SER A 213 -6.25 -10.42 -13.10
C SER A 213 -7.29 -10.81 -12.05
N CYS A 214 -8.34 -10.02 -11.87
CA CYS A 214 -9.24 -10.16 -10.73
C CYS A 214 -10.40 -11.12 -11.02
N SER A 215 -10.60 -12.13 -10.14
CA SER A 215 -11.70 -13.12 -10.23
C SER A 215 -13.04 -12.65 -9.66
N ILE A 216 -13.18 -11.38 -9.28
CA ILE A 216 -14.46 -10.84 -8.80
C ILE A 216 -15.34 -10.54 -10.02
N LEU A 217 -16.39 -11.33 -10.23
CA LEU A 217 -17.26 -11.25 -11.41
C LEU A 217 -18.16 -10.01 -11.36
N ASP A 218 -18.81 -9.79 -10.23
CA ASP A 218 -19.75 -8.72 -9.92
C ASP A 218 -19.02 -7.49 -9.34
N CYS A 219 -18.27 -6.80 -10.21
CA CYS A 219 -17.49 -5.62 -9.82
C CYS A 219 -17.95 -4.34 -10.53
N GLU A 220 -18.80 -3.56 -9.86
CA GLU A 220 -19.35 -2.28 -10.36
C GLU A 220 -18.29 -1.20 -10.61
N VAL A 221 -17.09 -1.35 -10.03
CA VAL A 221 -15.99 -0.39 -10.16
C VAL A 221 -14.85 -0.94 -11.04
N ARG A 222 -15.12 -2.00 -11.80
CA ARG A 222 -14.16 -2.62 -12.72
C ARG A 222 -13.85 -1.65 -13.86
N GLN A 223 -12.58 -1.54 -14.20
CA GLN A 223 -12.10 -0.62 -15.26
C GLN A 223 -11.71 -1.35 -16.54
N ALA A 224 -11.35 -2.63 -16.42
CA ALA A 224 -10.92 -3.45 -17.54
C ALA A 224 -11.42 -4.91 -17.39
N PRO A 225 -11.63 -5.62 -18.52
CA PRO A 225 -11.94 -7.05 -18.51
C PRO A 225 -10.79 -7.89 -17.93
N PRO A 226 -11.08 -9.05 -17.32
CA PRO A 226 -10.08 -9.90 -16.65
C PRO A 226 -9.26 -10.74 -17.65
N VAL A 227 -8.70 -10.10 -18.69
CA VAL A 227 -8.01 -10.77 -19.81
C VAL A 227 -6.79 -11.58 -19.40
N ARG A 228 -6.09 -11.19 -18.32
CA ARG A 228 -4.94 -11.95 -17.81
C ARG A 228 -5.41 -13.20 -17.07
N LEU A 229 -6.45 -13.06 -16.24
CA LEU A 229 -7.06 -14.20 -15.57
C LEU A 229 -7.60 -15.22 -16.58
N GLU A 230 -8.26 -14.77 -17.64
CA GLU A 230 -8.78 -15.65 -18.70
C GLU A 230 -7.66 -16.44 -19.38
N LYS A 231 -6.54 -15.79 -19.70
CA LYS A 231 -5.34 -16.45 -20.26
C LYS A 231 -4.72 -17.46 -19.29
N GLU A 232 -4.65 -17.13 -18.00
CA GLU A 232 -4.13 -18.02 -16.96
C GLU A 232 -5.02 -19.27 -16.82
N ILE A 233 -6.35 -19.09 -16.76
CA ILE A 233 -7.32 -20.20 -16.70
C ILE A 233 -7.20 -21.09 -17.94
N PHE A 234 -7.17 -20.49 -19.14
CA PHE A 234 -7.03 -21.22 -20.39
C PHE A 234 -5.73 -22.06 -20.42
N SER A 235 -4.61 -21.46 -20.02
CA SER A 235 -3.32 -22.15 -19.98
C SER A 235 -3.33 -23.33 -18.99
N GLN A 236 -3.95 -23.15 -17.81
CA GLN A 236 -4.10 -24.23 -16.84
C GLN A 236 -5.00 -25.37 -17.34
N GLN A 237 -6.08 -25.05 -18.05
CA GLN A 237 -6.95 -26.05 -18.67
C GLN A 237 -6.19 -26.86 -19.72
N MET A 238 -5.42 -26.19 -20.59
CA MET A 238 -4.57 -26.85 -21.58
C MET A 238 -3.56 -27.82 -20.94
N ILE A 239 -2.85 -27.39 -19.90
CA ILE A 239 -1.90 -28.24 -19.17
C ILE A 239 -2.61 -29.48 -18.61
N ARG A 240 -3.76 -29.30 -17.94
CA ARG A 240 -4.54 -30.41 -17.37
C ARG A 240 -5.01 -31.39 -18.43
N SER A 241 -5.46 -30.89 -19.59
CA SER A 241 -5.87 -31.75 -20.71
C SER A 241 -4.71 -32.56 -21.27
N VAL A 242 -3.53 -31.96 -21.43
CA VAL A 242 -2.32 -32.68 -21.87
C VAL A 242 -1.88 -33.74 -20.86
N GLU A 243 -1.91 -33.43 -19.57
CA GLU A 243 -1.59 -34.39 -18.50
C GLU A 243 -2.57 -35.57 -18.48
N ALA A 244 -3.87 -35.33 -18.63
CA ALA A 244 -4.88 -36.37 -18.69
C ALA A 244 -4.67 -37.32 -19.88
N ILE A 245 -4.37 -36.79 -21.07
CA ILE A 245 -4.05 -37.59 -22.26
C ILE A 245 -2.78 -38.42 -22.03
N ARG A 246 -1.73 -37.82 -21.45
CA ARG A 246 -0.49 -38.53 -21.15
C ARG A 246 -0.71 -39.70 -20.20
N GLN A 247 -1.56 -39.52 -19.17
CA GLN A 247 -1.90 -40.60 -18.25
C GLN A 247 -2.71 -41.71 -18.92
N GLN A 248 -3.64 -41.37 -19.82
CA GLN A 248 -4.39 -42.36 -20.59
C GLN A 248 -3.47 -43.21 -21.48
N VAL A 249 -2.54 -42.57 -22.21
CA VAL A 249 -1.58 -43.27 -23.08
C VAL A 249 -0.67 -44.22 -22.30
N LEU A 250 -0.21 -43.78 -21.12
CA LEU A 250 0.62 -44.60 -20.23
C LEU A 250 -0.14 -45.76 -19.57
N GLN A 251 -1.46 -45.66 -19.41
CA GLN A 251 -2.30 -46.76 -18.88
C GLN A 251 -2.74 -47.75 -19.95
N SER A 252 -2.71 -47.36 -21.23
CA SER A 252 -2.99 -48.21 -22.39
C SER A 252 -1.75 -48.89 -22.99
N SER A 253 -0.58 -48.73 -22.37
CA SER A 253 0.70 -49.35 -22.74
C SER A 253 1.08 -50.41 -21.70
#